data_AF-A0A436SHU3-F1
#
_entry.id   AF-A0A436SHU3-F1
#
_cell.length_a   1.000
_cell.length_b   1.000
_cell.length_c   1.000
_cell.angle_alpha   90.00
_cell.angle_beta   90.00
_cell.angle_gamma   90.00
#
_symmetry.space_group_name_H-M   'P 1'
#
loop_
_entity.id
_entity.type
_entity.pdbx_description
1 polymer ?
#
loop_
_entity_poly.entity_id
_entity_poly.type
_entity_poly.pdbx_seq_one_letter_code
_entity_poly.pdbx_strand_id
1 'polypeptide(L)'
;MTTLLERPILPSADDAELAAEASRHLSRAKHEDAELRIQVDGGEMLRLPKAVNDLLYHLLTEMAQGNAVTLFPIHAELTTQEAADYLNVSRPYLVRLLEEGKVKFHMVGTHRRVKFRDLDAFRRSTEEERQRVMDELAAQAQDLGMGY
;
A
#
# COMPACT_ATOMS: atom_id res chain seq x y z
N MET A 1 6.43 -9.90 19.00
CA MET A 1 5.51 -10.35 17.95
C MET A 1 4.73 -9.13 17.50
N THR A 2 5.08 -8.57 16.35
CA THR A 2 4.35 -7.44 15.76
C THR A 2 3.12 -8.03 15.10
N THR A 3 1.94 -7.86 15.69
CA THR A 3 0.68 -8.26 15.08
C THR A 3 0.44 -7.39 13.86
N LEU A 4 0.82 -7.92 12.70
CA LEU A 4 0.37 -7.41 11.42
C LEU A 4 -1.17 -7.52 11.38
N LEU A 5 -1.85 -6.58 10.74
CA LEU A 5 -3.16 -6.87 10.18
C LEU A 5 -2.89 -7.80 8.98
N GLU A 6 -2.65 -9.08 9.24
CA GLU A 6 -2.18 -10.10 8.27
C GLU A 6 -3.19 -10.40 7.16
N ARG A 7 -4.40 -9.86 7.26
CA ARG A 7 -5.47 -10.07 6.28
C ARG A 7 -5.97 -8.73 5.75
N PRO A 8 -6.08 -8.58 4.42
CA PRO A 8 -6.77 -7.44 3.83
C PRO A 8 -8.16 -7.30 4.44
N ILE A 9 -8.47 -6.13 4.96
CA ILE A 9 -9.80 -5.80 5.46
C ILE A 9 -10.63 -5.38 4.26
N LEU A 10 -11.60 -6.22 3.86
CA LEU A 10 -12.58 -5.88 2.84
C LEU A 10 -13.78 -5.19 3.52
N PRO A 11 -14.10 -3.93 3.16
CA PRO A 11 -15.23 -3.23 3.74
C PRO A 11 -16.56 -3.88 3.31
N SER A 12 -17.53 -3.91 4.22
CA SER A 12 -18.93 -4.13 3.84
C SER A 12 -19.50 -2.90 3.11
N ALA A 13 -20.71 -3.01 2.56
CA ALA A 13 -21.39 -1.87 1.94
C ALA A 13 -21.61 -0.72 2.96
N ASP A 14 -22.00 -1.08 4.18
CA ASP A 14 -22.21 -0.13 5.27
C ASP A 14 -20.88 0.52 5.69
N ASP A 15 -19.80 -0.27 5.80
CA ASP A 15 -18.46 0.27 6.11
C ASP A 15 -17.96 1.22 5.02
N ALA A 16 -18.22 0.91 3.75
CA ALA A 16 -17.83 1.77 2.63
C ALA A 16 -18.59 3.10 2.66
N GLU A 17 -19.88 3.10 3.00
CA GLU A 17 -20.66 4.33 3.14
C GLU A 17 -20.16 5.19 4.31
N LEU A 18 -19.94 4.57 5.48
CA LEU A 18 -19.36 5.23 6.65
C LEU A 18 -17.96 5.78 6.36
N ALA A 19 -17.13 5.03 5.65
CA ALA A 19 -15.80 5.46 5.24
C ALA A 19 -15.86 6.65 4.25
N ALA A 20 -16.84 6.66 3.34
CA ALA A 20 -17.05 7.77 2.42
C ALA A 20 -17.45 9.05 3.16
N GLU A 21 -18.30 8.95 4.18
CA GLU A 21 -18.65 10.09 5.03
C GLU A 21 -17.43 10.58 5.81
N ALA A 22 -16.78 9.69 6.57
CA ALA A 22 -15.66 10.03 7.42
C ALA A 22 -14.46 10.61 6.63
N SER A 23 -14.13 10.07 5.45
CA SER A 23 -13.05 10.60 4.59
C SER A 23 -13.33 12.04 4.12
N ARG A 24 -14.59 12.39 3.80
CA ARG A 24 -14.98 13.77 3.46
C ARG A 24 -14.80 14.72 4.65
N HIS A 25 -15.15 14.28 5.86
CA HIS A 25 -14.92 15.06 7.07
C HIS A 25 -13.43 15.27 7.34
N LEU A 26 -12.61 14.23 7.24
CA LEU A 26 -11.16 14.32 7.42
C LEU A 26 -10.48 15.21 6.38
N SER A 27 -10.93 15.15 5.12
CA SER A 27 -10.42 16.01 4.05
C SER A 27 -10.57 17.50 4.38
N ARG A 28 -11.73 17.91 4.93
CA ARG A 28 -11.96 19.29 5.38
C ARG A 28 -11.11 19.64 6.60
N ALA A 29 -11.08 18.76 7.59
CA ALA A 29 -10.31 18.92 8.81
C ALA A 29 -8.80 19.08 8.56
N LYS A 30 -8.28 18.43 7.51
CA LYS A 30 -6.88 18.56 7.06
C LYS A 30 -6.52 19.99 6.63
N HIS A 31 -7.44 20.72 6.02
CA HIS A 31 -7.22 22.11 5.61
C HIS A 31 -7.22 23.10 6.78
N GLU A 32 -7.77 22.70 7.93
CA GLU A 32 -7.95 23.55 9.11
C GLU A 32 -6.95 23.24 10.24
N ASP A 33 -5.96 22.38 9.99
CA ASP A 33 -5.01 21.85 11.00
C ASP A 33 -5.72 21.31 12.26
N ALA A 34 -6.89 20.71 12.06
CA ALA A 34 -7.76 20.29 13.14
C ALA A 34 -7.19 19.09 13.90
N GLU A 35 -7.41 19.09 15.21
CA GLU A 35 -7.06 17.98 16.08
C GLU A 35 -8.09 16.85 15.97
N LEU A 36 -7.62 15.64 15.64
CA LEU A 36 -8.48 14.47 15.58
C LEU A 36 -8.61 13.81 16.96
N ARG A 37 -9.85 13.48 17.34
CA ARG A 37 -10.17 12.77 18.57
C ARG A 37 -11.05 11.56 18.25
N ILE A 38 -10.85 10.48 18.99
CA ILE A 38 -11.71 9.30 18.94
C ILE A 38 -12.46 9.16 20.25
N GLN A 39 -13.73 8.79 20.15
CA GLN A 39 -14.55 8.43 21.29
C GLN A 39 -14.66 6.90 21.32
N VAL A 40 -14.34 6.29 22.46
CA VAL A 40 -14.51 4.85 22.66
C VAL A 40 -15.76 4.61 23.51
N ASP A 41 -16.47 3.51 23.26
CA ASP A 41 -17.61 3.09 24.07
C ASP A 41 -17.22 3.05 25.55
N GLY A 42 -17.75 4.00 26.32
CA GLY A 42 -17.26 4.35 27.66
C GLY A 42 -17.10 5.86 27.88
N GLY A 43 -17.17 6.66 26.82
CA GLY A 43 -17.17 8.13 26.89
C GLY A 43 -15.78 8.76 26.99
N GLU A 44 -14.72 7.95 27.00
CA GLU A 44 -13.34 8.43 26.97
C GLU A 44 -13.00 9.02 25.59
N MET A 45 -12.42 10.22 25.60
CA MET A 45 -11.97 10.93 24.41
C MET A 45 -10.45 10.86 24.32
N LEU A 46 -9.93 10.18 23.30
CA LEU A 46 -8.49 10.05 23.06
C LEU A 46 -8.06 10.97 21.93
N ARG A 47 -6.94 11.68 22.13
CA ARG A 47 -6.32 12.52 21.11
C ARG A 47 -5.44 11.67 20.20
N LEU A 48 -5.56 11.84 18.89
CA LEU A 48 -4.70 11.16 17.92
C LEU A 48 -3.54 12.05 17.48
N PRO A 49 -2.35 11.48 17.20
CA PRO A 49 -1.25 12.22 16.60
C PRO A 49 -1.65 12.81 15.23
N LYS A 50 -1.15 14.00 14.90
CA LYS A 50 -1.42 14.65 13.60
C LYS A 50 -1.10 13.75 12.39
N ALA A 51 -0.01 12.98 12.50
CA ALA A 51 0.41 12.04 11.44
C ALA A 51 -0.63 10.95 11.12
N VAL A 52 -1.56 10.66 12.04
CA VAL A 52 -2.62 9.66 11.82
C VAL A 52 -3.74 10.20 10.92
N ASN A 53 -3.90 11.52 10.81
CA ASN A 53 -4.97 12.12 9.99
C ASN A 53 -4.82 11.73 8.51
N ASP A 54 -3.62 11.92 7.95
CA ASP A 54 -3.34 11.56 6.56
C ASP A 54 -3.49 10.05 6.31
N LEU A 55 -3.10 9.23 7.29
CA LEU A 55 -3.22 7.79 7.20
C LEU A 55 -4.70 7.36 7.18
N LEU A 56 -5.52 7.90 8.09
CA LEU A 56 -6.96 7.61 8.15
C LEU A 56 -7.69 8.13 6.93
N TYR A 57 -7.35 9.33 6.44
CA TYR A 57 -7.92 9.86 5.22
C TYR A 57 -7.70 8.92 4.03
N HIS A 58 -6.47 8.46 3.80
CA HIS A 58 -6.19 7.53 2.70
C HIS A 58 -6.88 6.19 2.92
N LEU A 59 -6.81 5.62 4.14
CA LEU A 59 -7.44 4.33 4.46
C LEU A 59 -8.95 4.36 4.22
N LEU A 60 -9.63 5.39 4.71
CA LEU A 60 -11.08 5.54 4.53
C LEU A 60 -11.45 5.83 3.07
N THR A 61 -10.58 6.51 2.32
CA THR A 61 -10.79 6.71 0.88
C THR A 61 -10.77 5.39 0.12
N GLU A 62 -9.82 4.50 0.43
CA GLU A 62 -9.75 3.16 -0.17
C GLU A 62 -10.97 2.32 0.22
N MET A 63 -11.34 2.32 1.50
CA MET A 63 -12.52 1.59 1.98
C MET A 63 -13.82 2.10 1.33
N ALA A 64 -13.96 3.41 1.14
CA ALA A 64 -15.11 4.02 0.47
C ALA A 64 -15.25 3.57 -0.99
N GLN A 65 -14.16 3.18 -1.64
CA GLN A 65 -14.15 2.64 -3.00
C GLN A 65 -14.40 1.12 -3.03
N GLY A 66 -14.57 0.48 -1.87
CA GLY A 66 -14.70 -0.97 -1.75
C GLY A 66 -13.36 -1.71 -1.85
N ASN A 67 -12.23 -1.00 -1.79
CA ASN A 67 -10.92 -1.61 -1.89
C ASN A 67 -10.54 -2.26 -0.56
N ALA A 68 -9.91 -3.43 -0.63
CA ALA A 68 -9.36 -4.08 0.55
C ALA A 68 -8.07 -3.37 0.99
N VAL A 69 -7.93 -3.11 2.29
CA VAL A 69 -6.79 -2.36 2.84
C VAL A 69 -5.92 -3.24 3.75
N THR A 70 -4.60 -3.09 3.62
CA THR A 70 -3.61 -3.74 4.48
C THR A 70 -2.60 -2.72 4.98
N LEU A 71 -2.23 -2.77 6.26
CA LEU A 71 -1.21 -1.90 6.87
C LEU A 71 0.07 -2.69 7.14
N PHE A 72 1.16 -2.33 6.46
CA PHE A 72 2.48 -2.91 6.69
C PHE A 72 3.40 -1.94 7.44
N PRO A 73 3.96 -2.33 8.60
CA PRO A 73 5.11 -1.64 9.18
C PRO A 73 6.29 -1.64 8.21
N ILE A 74 7.02 -0.53 8.10
CA ILE A 74 8.19 -0.42 7.19
C ILE A 74 9.26 -1.48 7.51
N HIS A 75 9.39 -1.86 8.78
CA HIS A 75 10.34 -2.88 9.24
C HIS A 75 9.79 -4.31 9.19
N ALA A 76 8.61 -4.52 8.59
CA ALA A 76 8.04 -5.84 8.46
C ALA A 76 8.92 -6.74 7.58
N GLU A 77 9.05 -7.99 8.02
CA GLU A 77 9.56 -9.08 7.20
C GLU A 77 8.37 -9.83 6.62
N LEU A 78 8.28 -9.84 5.30
CA LEU A 78 7.22 -10.47 4.56
C LEU A 78 7.62 -11.91 4.21
N THR A 79 6.63 -12.79 4.28
CA THR A 79 6.70 -14.10 3.64
C THR A 79 6.75 -13.93 2.12
N THR A 80 7.17 -14.98 1.41
CA THR A 80 7.13 -14.99 -0.06
C THR A 80 5.71 -14.96 -0.64
N GLN A 81 4.66 -15.20 0.16
CA GLN A 81 3.29 -15.00 -0.31
C GLN A 81 2.92 -13.52 -0.23
N GLU A 82 3.05 -12.90 0.95
CA GLU A 82 2.74 -11.48 1.16
C GLU A 82 3.56 -10.57 0.24
N ALA A 83 4.83 -10.91 0.02
CA ALA A 83 5.69 -10.19 -0.90
C ALA A 83 5.23 -10.30 -2.37
N ALA A 84 4.67 -11.45 -2.76
CA ALA A 84 4.16 -11.66 -4.11
C ALA A 84 2.85 -10.91 -4.32
N ASP A 85 1.97 -10.96 -3.31
CA ASP A 85 0.72 -10.22 -3.27
C ASP A 85 0.99 -8.70 -3.33
N TYR A 86 1.99 -8.20 -2.58
CA TYR A 86 2.41 -6.79 -2.60
C TYR A 86 2.90 -6.32 -3.97
N LEU A 87 3.65 -7.17 -4.68
CA LEU A 87 4.14 -6.86 -6.03
C LEU A 87 3.09 -7.15 -7.12
N ASN A 88 1.92 -7.67 -6.76
CA ASN A 88 0.88 -8.14 -7.67
C ASN A 88 1.42 -9.14 -8.73
N VAL A 89 2.20 -10.13 -8.27
CA VAL A 89 2.80 -11.18 -9.12
C VAL A 89 2.54 -12.55 -8.53
N SER A 90 2.77 -13.60 -9.32
CA SER A 90 2.69 -14.96 -8.81
C SER A 90 3.84 -15.26 -7.84
N ARG A 91 3.56 -16.03 -6.80
CA ARG A 91 4.59 -16.50 -5.84
C ARG A 91 5.78 -17.20 -6.53
N PRO A 92 5.60 -18.09 -7.53
CA PRO A 92 6.74 -18.68 -8.25
C PRO A 92 7.62 -17.64 -8.95
N TYR A 93 7.01 -16.61 -9.54
CA TYR A 93 7.76 -15.52 -10.17
C TYR A 93 8.58 -14.73 -9.14
N LEU A 94 8.00 -14.41 -7.97
CA LEU A 94 8.76 -13.77 -6.90
C LEU A 94 9.93 -14.65 -6.45
N VAL A 95 9.71 -15.95 -6.21
CA VAL A 95 10.79 -16.86 -5.78
C VAL A 95 11.94 -16.84 -6.76
N ARG A 96 11.65 -16.82 -8.06
CA ARG A 96 12.67 -16.68 -9.10
C ARG A 96 13.43 -15.35 -9.00
N LEU A 97 12.75 -14.22 -8.78
CA LEU A 97 13.42 -12.91 -8.58
C LEU A 97 14.36 -12.93 -7.37
N LEU A 98 13.98 -13.62 -6.29
CA LEU A 98 14.80 -13.76 -5.09
C LEU A 98 16.04 -14.62 -5.38
N GLU A 99 15.86 -15.75 -6.07
CA GLU A 99 16.97 -16.65 -6.46
C GLU A 99 17.93 -16.01 -7.47
N GLU A 100 17.41 -15.16 -8.37
CA GLU A 100 18.20 -14.32 -9.29
C GLU A 100 18.90 -13.14 -8.56
N GLY A 101 18.64 -12.93 -7.27
CA GLY A 101 19.25 -11.86 -6.48
C GLY A 101 18.72 -10.45 -6.78
N LYS A 102 17.60 -10.34 -7.52
CA LYS A 102 16.99 -9.04 -7.86
C LYS A 102 16.34 -8.37 -6.66
N VAL A 103 15.89 -9.17 -5.69
CA VAL A 103 15.35 -8.69 -4.41
C VAL A 103 16.08 -9.39 -3.28
N LYS A 104 16.53 -8.63 -2.28
CA LYS A 104 17.23 -9.18 -1.11
C LYS A 104 16.27 -9.99 -0.26
N PHE A 105 16.71 -11.16 0.18
CA PHE A 105 16.00 -12.00 1.13
C PHE A 105 16.97 -12.65 2.11
N HIS A 106 16.44 -13.15 3.22
CA HIS A 106 17.18 -14.00 4.15
C HIS A 106 16.35 -15.22 4.53
N MET A 107 17.02 -16.20 5.15
CA MET A 107 16.37 -17.42 5.63
C MET A 107 16.04 -17.27 7.12
N VAL A 108 14.83 -17.67 7.49
CA VAL A 108 14.40 -17.89 8.87
C VAL A 108 13.98 -19.35 8.98
N GLY A 109 14.86 -20.17 9.53
CA GLY A 109 14.77 -21.63 9.41
C GLY A 109 14.80 -22.05 7.94
N THR A 110 13.78 -22.77 7.50
CA THR A 110 13.61 -23.24 6.10
C THR A 110 12.87 -22.25 5.20
N HIS A 111 12.38 -21.13 5.74
CA HIS A 111 11.54 -20.20 4.99
C HIS A 111 12.31 -18.93 4.61
N ARG A 112 12.05 -18.44 3.40
CA ARG A 112 12.52 -17.12 2.96
C ARG A 112 11.71 -16.01 3.62
N ARG A 113 12.38 -14.91 3.93
CA ARG A 113 11.80 -13.65 4.40
C ARG A 113 12.38 -12.49 3.61
N VAL A 114 11.53 -11.52 3.31
CA VAL A 114 11.86 -10.36 2.49
C VAL A 114 11.49 -9.11 3.25
N LYS A 115 12.41 -8.17 3.41
CA LYS A 115 12.10 -6.90 4.09
C LYS A 115 11.22 -6.05 3.17
N PHE A 116 10.14 -5.49 3.72
CA PHE A 116 9.23 -4.63 2.95
C PHE A 116 9.97 -3.51 2.22
N ARG A 117 10.92 -2.85 2.88
CA ARG A 117 11.74 -1.79 2.28
C ARG A 117 12.45 -2.23 1.00
N ASP A 118 12.98 -3.46 0.98
CA ASP A 118 13.74 -3.97 -0.17
C ASP A 118 12.79 -4.33 -1.33
N LEU A 119 11.56 -4.79 -1.03
CA LEU A 119 10.50 -4.99 -2.03
C LEU A 119 9.99 -3.67 -2.61
N ASP A 120 9.72 -2.68 -1.77
CA ASP A 120 9.22 -1.39 -2.22
C ASP A 120 10.26 -0.67 -3.09
N ALA A 121 11.54 -0.76 -2.73
CA ALA A 121 12.63 -0.25 -3.57
C ALA A 121 12.65 -0.92 -4.96
N PHE A 122 12.52 -2.26 -5.02
CA PHE A 122 12.46 -2.99 -6.27
C PHE A 122 11.23 -2.63 -7.12
N ARG A 123 10.06 -2.47 -6.49
CA ARG A 123 8.83 -2.07 -7.17
C ARG A 123 9.00 -0.70 -7.83
N ARG A 124 9.50 0.29 -7.07
CA ARG A 124 9.73 1.65 -7.58
C ARG A 124 10.70 1.67 -8.75
N SER A 125 11.83 0.98 -8.67
CA SER A 125 12.78 0.93 -9.78
C SER A 125 12.20 0.27 -11.04
N THR A 126 11.33 -0.74 -10.86
CA THR A 126 10.67 -1.41 -12.00
C THR A 126 9.63 -0.51 -12.65
N GLU A 127 8.90 0.27 -11.86
CA GLU A 127 7.90 1.21 -12.38
C GLU A 127 8.56 2.38 -13.12
N GLU A 128 9.64 2.94 -12.58
CA GLU A 128 10.42 3.98 -13.25
C GLU A 128 10.95 3.50 -14.61
N GLU A 129 11.45 2.27 -14.68
CA GLU A 129 11.94 1.68 -15.94
C GLU A 129 10.80 1.46 -16.95
N ARG A 130 9.65 0.95 -16.49
CA ARG A 130 8.46 0.81 -17.35
C ARG A 130 8.01 2.14 -17.93
N GLN A 131 7.97 3.19 -17.11
CA GLN A 131 7.57 4.52 -17.57
C GLN A 131 8.53 5.04 -18.63
N ARG A 132 9.86 4.90 -18.43
CA ARG A 132 10.86 5.31 -19.44
C ARG A 132 10.66 4.59 -20.77
N VAL A 133 10.46 3.27 -20.75
CA VAL A 133 10.23 2.50 -21.98
C VAL A 133 8.94 2.92 -22.67
N MET A 134 7.88 3.22 -21.91
CA MET A 134 6.63 3.72 -22.49
C MET A 134 6.79 5.11 -23.12
N ASP A 135 7.54 6.00 -22.47
CA ASP A 135 7.85 7.33 -23.00
C ASP A 135 8.68 7.23 -24.30
N GLU A 136 9.65 6.31 -24.34
CA GLU A 136 10.44 6.03 -25.55
C GLU A 136 9.59 5.48 -26.69
N LEU A 137 8.68 4.53 -26.41
CA LEU A 137 7.76 3.98 -27.40
C LEU A 137 6.79 5.05 -27.93
N ALA A 138 6.29 5.93 -27.05
CA ALA A 138 5.42 7.04 -27.45
C ALA A 138 6.15 8.05 -28.34
N ALA A 139 7.39 8.42 -28.00
CA ALA A 139 8.23 9.28 -28.82
C ALA A 139 8.49 8.68 -30.21
N GLN A 140 8.84 7.38 -30.27
CA GLN A 140 9.05 6.67 -31.53
C GLN A 140 7.79 6.61 -32.39
N ALA A 141 6.62 6.38 -31.79
CA ALA A 141 5.34 6.37 -32.50
C ALA A 141 4.98 7.75 -33.07
N GLN A 142 5.31 8.82 -32.35
CA GLN A 142 5.13 10.21 -32.80
C GLN A 142 6.08 10.56 -33.95
N ASP A 143 7.36 10.16 -33.87
CA ASP A 143 8.35 10.34 -34.92
C ASP A 143 7.99 9.59 -36.22
N LEU A 144 7.36 8.42 -36.09
CA LEU A 144 6.90 7.60 -37.22
C LEU A 144 5.55 8.06 -37.80
N GLY A 145 4.97 9.14 -37.27
CA GLY A 145 3.69 9.69 -37.76
C GLY A 145 2.49 8.76 -37.53
N MET A 146 2.59 7.81 -36.58
CA MET A 146 1.54 6.84 -36.25
C MET A 146 0.49 7.42 -35.29
N GLY A 147 0.26 8.73 -35.32
CA GLY A 147 -0.69 9.41 -34.45
C GLY A 147 -2.13 8.99 -34.74
N TYR A 148 -2.88 8.71 -33.67
CA TYR A 148 -4.34 8.90 -33.67
C TYR A 148 -4.65 10.38 -33.44
#